data_AF-A0A7C5D8X8-F1
#
_entry.id   AF-A0A7C5D8X8-F1
#
_cell.length_a   1.000
_cell.length_b   1.000
_cell.length_c   1.000
_cell.angle_alpha   90.00
_cell.angle_beta   90.00
_cell.angle_gamma   90.00
#
_symmetry.space_group_name_H-M   'P 1'
#
loop_
_entity.id
_entity.type
_entity.pdbx_description
1 polymer ?
#
loop_
_entity_poly.entity_id
_entity_poly.type
_entity_poly.pdbx_seq_one_letter_code
_entity_poly.pdbx_strand_id
1 'polypeptide(L)'
;MTVDSVCTYCGVGCDMAAEVEENRILAVRAREEGEVSEGKLCVKGYYGFDFATSANRLGKVKIRKSFLDRHDLFLPRSVRAPLERYTPDANGYIHPSLEEAYALIGWKIKQVRMQHGNFAFASIGGARGNCESAYLFQKFTRKVLHSPHIDNCARVCHAPTLKGMRSIIGEGAATNPFRDIYKAEFMIVIGSNTTEGHPIVANKIIKAVRKGAELAIFDVRTIPLA
;
A
#
# COMPACT_ATOMS: atom_id res chain seq x y z
N MET A 1 -2.03 26.43 0.80
CA MET A 1 -1.19 26.10 -0.38
C MET A 1 -1.80 24.91 -1.11
N THR A 2 -1.57 24.79 -2.41
CA THR A 2 -1.99 23.62 -3.20
C THR A 2 -0.78 22.72 -3.43
N VAL A 3 -0.92 21.43 -3.17
CA VAL A 3 0.15 20.44 -3.29
C VAL A 3 -0.27 19.32 -4.22
N ASP A 4 0.47 19.14 -5.32
CA ASP A 4 0.24 18.06 -6.26
C ASP A 4 0.60 16.70 -5.66
N SER A 5 -0.19 15.69 -5.99
CA SER A 5 -0.01 14.33 -5.54
C SER A 5 -0.67 13.32 -6.49
N VAL A 6 -0.57 12.05 -6.12
CA VAL A 6 -1.20 10.94 -6.82
C VAL A 6 -2.15 10.23 -5.86
N CYS A 7 -3.32 9.86 -6.37
CA CYS A 7 -4.32 9.13 -5.60
C CYS A 7 -3.75 7.82 -5.05
N THR A 8 -3.85 7.62 -3.74
CA THR A 8 -3.24 6.47 -3.04
C THR A 8 -4.13 5.23 -3.00
N TYR A 9 -5.22 5.19 -3.77
CA TYR A 9 -6.21 4.09 -3.74
C TYR A 9 -5.90 2.94 -4.70
N CYS A 10 -6.52 2.94 -5.89
CA CYS A 10 -6.37 1.89 -6.88
C CYS A 10 -5.11 2.11 -7.73
N GLY A 11 -4.74 1.12 -8.54
CA GLY A 11 -3.55 1.17 -9.39
C GLY A 11 -3.64 2.10 -10.60
N VAL A 12 -4.72 2.89 -10.74
CA VAL A 12 -4.85 3.84 -11.87
C VAL A 12 -3.84 4.97 -11.77
N GLY A 13 -3.56 5.47 -10.57
CA GLY A 13 -2.64 6.59 -10.37
C GLY A 13 -3.21 7.94 -10.81
N CYS A 14 -4.44 8.25 -10.39
CA CYS A 14 -5.11 9.50 -10.79
C CYS A 14 -4.35 10.73 -10.26
N ASP A 15 -4.16 11.73 -11.13
CA ASP A 15 -3.54 13.02 -10.83
C ASP A 15 -4.46 13.85 -9.92
N MET A 16 -3.96 14.26 -8.76
CA MET A 16 -4.74 15.04 -7.80
C MET A 16 -3.91 16.16 -7.18
N ALA A 17 -4.60 17.13 -6.59
CA ALA A 17 -4.00 18.18 -5.79
C ALA A 17 -4.75 18.29 -4.46
N ALA A 18 -4.01 18.46 -3.38
CA ALA A 18 -4.54 18.70 -2.05
C ALA A 18 -4.45 20.20 -1.71
N GLU A 19 -5.55 20.77 -1.24
CA GLU A 19 -5.57 22.09 -0.62
C GLU A 19 -5.20 21.93 0.85
N VAL A 20 -4.10 22.55 1.26
CA VAL A 20 -3.51 22.39 2.60
C VAL A 20 -3.40 23.74 3.30
N GLU A 21 -3.88 23.80 4.52
CA GLU A 21 -3.78 24.94 5.43
C GLU A 21 -3.51 24.44 6.84
N GLU A 22 -2.65 25.14 7.60
CA GLU A 22 -2.32 24.78 8.99
C GLU A 22 -2.01 23.28 9.20
N ASN A 23 -1.27 22.69 8.25
CA ASN A 23 -0.90 21.27 8.25
C ASN A 23 -2.10 20.29 8.21
N ARG A 24 -3.23 20.71 7.63
CA ARG A 24 -4.43 19.91 7.41
C ARG A 24 -4.84 19.95 5.95
N ILE A 25 -5.31 18.80 5.44
CA ILE A 25 -5.91 18.70 4.11
C ILE A 25 -7.36 19.19 4.24
N LEU A 26 -7.69 20.28 3.56
CA LEU A 26 -9.04 20.85 3.53
C LEU A 26 -9.88 20.21 2.43
N ALA A 27 -9.28 20.01 1.26
CA ALA A 27 -9.94 19.44 0.10
C ALA A 27 -8.95 18.71 -0.81
N VAL A 28 -9.48 17.78 -1.61
CA VAL A 28 -8.77 17.14 -2.71
C VAL A 28 -9.51 17.43 -4.00
N ARG A 29 -8.76 17.82 -5.04
CA ARG A 29 -9.28 18.04 -6.39
C ARG A 29 -8.53 17.20 -7.40
N ALA A 30 -9.19 16.90 -8.51
CA ALA A 30 -8.51 16.36 -9.68
C ALA A 30 -7.65 17.45 -10.31
N ARG A 31 -6.49 17.10 -10.88
CA ARG A 31 -5.76 18.05 -11.74
C ARG A 31 -6.43 18.11 -13.10
N GLU A 32 -6.85 19.30 -13.51
CA GLU A 32 -7.56 19.50 -14.78
C GLU A 32 -6.74 19.03 -15.99
N GLU A 33 -5.44 19.32 -15.99
CA GLU A 33 -4.49 18.91 -17.03
C GLU A 33 -3.87 17.51 -16.78
N GLY A 34 -4.45 16.71 -15.87
CA GLY A 34 -3.94 15.38 -15.54
C GLY A 34 -4.11 14.38 -16.69
N GLU A 35 -3.03 13.70 -17.09
CA GLU A 35 -3.03 12.76 -18.22
C GLU A 35 -3.84 11.49 -17.92
N VAL A 36 -3.68 10.94 -16.72
CA VAL A 36 -4.31 9.67 -16.34
C VAL A 36 -5.80 9.90 -16.09
N SER A 37 -6.10 10.93 -15.31
CA SER A 37 -7.42 11.17 -14.73
C SER A 37 -8.32 12.10 -15.55
N GLU A 38 -7.77 12.90 -16.46
CA GLU A 38 -8.48 13.90 -17.29
C GLU A 38 -9.38 14.82 -16.45
N GLY A 39 -8.85 15.33 -15.32
CA GLY A 39 -9.61 16.21 -14.44
C GLY A 39 -10.73 15.53 -13.65
N LYS A 40 -10.68 14.20 -13.47
CA LYS A 40 -11.72 13.45 -12.74
C LYS A 40 -11.16 12.54 -11.65
N LEU A 41 -11.86 12.48 -10.52
CA LEU A 41 -11.64 11.48 -9.49
C LEU A 41 -12.90 10.65 -9.25
N CYS A 42 -12.74 9.48 -8.64
CA CYS A 42 -13.87 8.74 -8.07
C CYS A 42 -14.13 9.19 -6.63
N VAL A 43 -15.21 8.68 -6.02
CA VAL A 43 -15.57 8.99 -4.62
C VAL A 43 -14.41 8.82 -3.63
N LYS A 44 -13.60 7.77 -3.81
CA LYS A 44 -12.42 7.51 -2.96
C LYS A 44 -11.35 8.60 -3.11
N GLY A 45 -11.14 9.09 -4.33
CA GLY A 45 -10.16 10.14 -4.60
C GLY A 45 -10.59 11.50 -4.06
N TYR A 46 -11.87 11.86 -4.20
CA TYR A 46 -12.37 13.15 -3.72
C TYR A 46 -12.49 13.23 -2.20
N TYR A 47 -12.93 12.16 -1.54
CA TYR A 47 -13.36 12.23 -0.14
C TYR A 47 -12.58 11.31 0.80
N GLY A 48 -11.87 10.33 0.26
CA GLY A 48 -11.22 9.31 1.08
C GLY A 48 -9.86 9.75 1.62
N PHE A 49 -9.77 10.90 2.29
CA PHE A 49 -8.51 11.37 2.92
C PHE A 49 -8.65 11.64 4.43
N ASP A 50 -9.86 11.51 4.98
CA ASP A 50 -10.21 11.70 6.39
C ASP A 50 -9.46 10.76 7.35
N PHE A 51 -9.08 9.56 6.88
CA PHE A 51 -8.28 8.62 7.67
C PHE A 51 -6.95 9.22 8.15
N ALA A 52 -6.43 10.26 7.48
CA ALA A 52 -5.19 10.94 7.86
C ALA A 52 -5.35 11.70 9.19
N THR A 53 -6.55 12.18 9.51
CA THR A 53 -6.87 12.94 10.73
C THR A 53 -7.79 12.19 11.68
N SER A 54 -8.14 10.94 11.38
CA SER A 54 -8.98 10.09 12.23
C SER A 54 -8.45 10.02 13.67
N ALA A 55 -9.35 10.17 14.64
CA ALA A 55 -9.04 10.00 16.06
C ALA A 55 -8.53 8.59 16.39
N ASN A 56 -8.83 7.60 15.54
CA ASN A 56 -8.36 6.22 15.68
C ASN A 56 -6.94 6.01 15.11
N ARG A 57 -6.33 7.02 14.48
CA ARG A 57 -4.97 6.92 13.95
C ARG A 57 -3.97 6.73 15.09
N LEU A 58 -3.12 5.70 14.96
CA LEU A 58 -2.07 5.45 15.95
C LEU A 58 -0.99 6.53 15.85
N GLY A 59 -0.89 7.35 16.90
CA GLY A 59 0.13 8.41 17.02
C GLY A 59 1.27 8.10 17.99
N LYS A 60 1.21 6.96 18.70
CA LYS A 60 2.21 6.55 19.70
C LYS A 60 2.64 5.11 19.45
N VAL A 61 3.89 4.81 19.79
CA VAL A 61 4.42 3.45 19.85
C VAL A 61 3.58 2.64 20.84
N LYS A 62 3.30 1.38 20.51
CA LYS A 62 2.61 0.44 21.40
C LYS A 62 3.44 -0.83 21.56
N ILE A 63 3.81 -1.16 22.79
CA ILE A 63 4.45 -2.43 23.13
C ILE A 63 3.57 -3.14 24.15
N ARG A 64 3.26 -4.43 23.92
CA ARG A 64 2.41 -5.19 24.84
C ARG A 64 3.19 -5.51 26.12
N LYS A 65 2.69 -5.15 27.29
CA LYS A 65 3.39 -5.38 28.57
C LYS A 65 3.71 -6.86 28.78
N SER A 66 2.76 -7.74 28.46
CA SER A 66 2.94 -9.20 28.54
C SER A 66 4.09 -9.75 27.67
N PHE A 67 4.50 -9.03 26.62
CA PHE A 67 5.68 -9.43 25.85
C PHE A 67 6.96 -9.24 26.67
N LEU A 68 7.06 -8.16 27.44
CA LEU A 68 8.20 -7.91 28.32
C LEU A 68 8.25 -8.96 29.44
N ASP A 69 7.12 -9.20 30.10
CA ASP A 69 7.02 -10.14 31.21
C ASP A 69 7.41 -11.58 30.79
N ARG A 70 7.05 -11.98 29.56
CA ARG A 70 7.45 -13.29 29.00
C ARG A 70 8.96 -13.42 28.77
N HIS A 71 9.65 -12.32 28.52
CA HIS A 71 11.07 -12.30 28.17
C HIS A 71 11.94 -11.76 29.30
N ASP A 72 11.39 -11.61 30.50
CA ASP A 72 11.97 -10.88 31.61
C ASP A 72 13.40 -11.33 31.98
N LEU A 73 13.62 -12.65 31.93
CA LEU A 73 14.90 -13.29 32.27
C LEU A 73 15.99 -13.05 31.22
N PHE A 74 15.62 -12.87 29.96
CA PHE A 74 16.57 -12.75 28.83
C PHE A 74 16.72 -11.32 28.31
N LEU A 75 15.86 -10.41 28.78
CA LEU A 75 15.86 -9.02 28.35
C LEU A 75 17.00 -8.26 29.05
N PRO A 76 17.97 -7.68 28.30
CA PRO A 76 19.10 -6.97 28.89
C PRO A 76 18.61 -5.80 29.72
N ARG A 77 19.26 -5.57 30.87
CA ARG A 77 18.91 -4.48 31.79
C ARG A 77 18.89 -3.11 31.10
N SER A 78 19.77 -2.88 30.13
CA SER A 78 19.84 -1.65 29.33
C SER A 78 18.59 -1.39 28.47
N VAL A 79 17.87 -2.44 28.08
CA VAL A 79 16.60 -2.34 27.33
C VAL A 79 15.42 -2.37 28.28
N ARG A 80 15.49 -3.18 29.34
CA ARG A 80 14.42 -3.40 30.31
C ARG A 80 14.17 -2.17 31.19
N ALA A 81 15.20 -1.64 31.84
CA ALA A 81 15.04 -0.59 32.85
C ALA A 81 14.33 0.67 32.32
N PRO A 82 14.62 1.16 31.09
CA PRO A 82 13.87 2.28 30.52
C PRO A 82 12.38 1.98 30.30
N LEU A 83 12.03 0.73 29.97
CA LEU A 83 10.65 0.31 29.68
C LEU A 83 9.81 0.07 30.95
N GLU A 84 10.44 -0.20 32.09
CA GLU A 84 9.74 -0.44 33.37
C GLU A 84 9.04 0.79 33.94
N ARG A 85 9.48 2.00 33.55
CA ARG A 85 8.86 3.26 33.99
C ARG A 85 7.47 3.52 33.39
N TYR A 86 7.09 2.75 32.37
CA TYR A 86 5.82 2.92 31.68
C TYR A 86 4.73 2.03 32.30
N THR A 87 3.63 2.66 32.70
CA THR A 87 2.42 1.96 33.12
C THR A 87 1.60 1.54 31.89
N PRO A 88 1.12 0.28 31.82
CA PRO A 88 0.27 -0.15 30.73
C PRO A 88 -1.08 0.58 30.74
N ASP A 89 -1.63 0.84 29.55
CA ASP A 89 -3.00 1.31 29.39
C ASP A 89 -4.03 0.20 29.67
N ALA A 90 -5.31 0.53 29.58
CA ALA A 90 -6.42 -0.41 29.80
C ALA A 90 -6.38 -1.65 28.89
N ASN A 91 -5.69 -1.57 27.75
CA ASN A 91 -5.53 -2.68 26.79
C ASN A 91 -4.21 -3.45 26.99
N GLY A 92 -3.41 -3.11 28.00
CA GLY A 92 -2.15 -3.76 28.32
C GLY A 92 -0.96 -3.29 27.46
N TYR A 93 -1.03 -2.12 26.85
CA TYR A 93 0.08 -1.54 26.08
C TYR A 93 0.81 -0.45 26.85
N ILE A 94 2.14 -0.46 26.79
CA ILE A 94 2.99 0.67 27.16
C ILE A 94 3.32 1.53 25.93
N HIS A 95 3.61 2.81 26.16
CA HIS A 95 3.82 3.81 25.11
C HIS A 95 5.20 4.49 25.21
N PRO A 96 6.30 3.76 24.90
CA PRO A 96 7.67 4.27 25.01
C PRO A 96 8.07 5.16 23.83
N SER A 97 9.30 5.70 23.88
CA SER A 97 9.86 6.42 22.74
C SER A 97 10.20 5.47 21.57
N LEU A 98 10.45 6.03 20.38
CA LEU A 98 10.86 5.24 19.22
C LEU A 98 12.22 4.57 19.44
N GLU A 99 13.16 5.27 20.07
CA GLU A 99 14.50 4.78 20.38
C GLU A 99 14.46 3.55 21.29
N GLU A 100 13.60 3.58 22.30
CA GLU A 100 13.41 2.46 23.23
C GLU A 100 12.73 1.28 22.56
N ALA A 101 11.77 1.54 21.68
CA ALA A 101 11.15 0.50 20.85
C ALA A 101 12.18 -0.15 19.92
N TYR A 102 13.03 0.65 19.28
CA TYR A 102 14.10 0.13 18.41
C TYR A 102 15.15 -0.65 19.19
N ALA A 103 15.50 -0.26 20.41
CA ALA A 103 16.38 -1.03 21.27
C ALA A 103 15.81 -2.43 21.58
N LEU A 104 14.52 -2.51 21.90
CA LEU A 104 13.82 -3.77 22.11
C LEU A 104 13.77 -4.64 20.83
N ILE A 105 13.40 -4.05 19.70
CA ILE A 105 13.35 -4.74 18.41
C ILE A 105 14.73 -5.25 18.01
N GLY A 106 15.77 -4.41 18.14
CA GLY A 106 17.15 -4.75 17.82
C GLY A 106 17.68 -5.89 18.69
N TRP A 107 17.40 -5.87 19.98
CA TRP A 107 17.71 -7.01 20.87
C TRP A 107 16.99 -8.28 20.40
N LYS A 108 15.67 -8.21 20.14
CA LYS A 108 14.90 -9.40 19.78
C LYS A 108 15.34 -10.01 18.45
N ILE A 109 15.65 -9.17 17.46
CA ILE A 109 16.22 -9.62 16.17
C ILE A 109 17.56 -10.33 16.41
N LYS A 110 18.46 -9.76 17.23
CA LYS A 110 19.74 -10.42 17.54
C LYS A 110 19.52 -11.76 18.24
N GLN A 111 18.62 -11.82 19.23
CA GLN A 111 18.29 -13.05 19.95
C GLN A 111 17.79 -14.15 18.99
N VAL A 112 16.80 -13.84 18.15
CA VAL A 112 16.23 -14.80 17.19
C VAL A 112 17.28 -15.25 16.18
N ARG A 113 18.14 -14.33 15.70
CA ARG A 113 19.23 -14.69 14.80
C ARG A 113 20.21 -15.67 15.43
N MET A 114 20.60 -15.45 16.68
CA MET A 114 21.53 -16.35 17.39
C MET A 114 20.92 -17.73 17.62
N GLN A 115 19.60 -17.81 17.85
CA GLN A 115 18.91 -19.07 18.17
C GLN A 115 18.46 -19.86 16.93
N HIS A 116 18.06 -19.18 15.86
CA HIS A 116 17.37 -19.80 14.71
C HIS A 116 18.00 -19.46 13.36
N GLY A 117 19.04 -18.63 13.32
CA GLY A 117 19.70 -18.20 12.09
C GLY A 117 18.91 -17.17 11.29
N ASN A 118 19.45 -16.80 10.13
CA ASN A 118 18.91 -15.70 9.31
C ASN A 118 17.61 -16.04 8.57
N PHE A 119 17.34 -17.33 8.33
CA PHE A 119 16.14 -17.80 7.64
C PHE A 119 14.88 -17.77 8.52
N ALA A 120 15.02 -17.49 9.81
CA ALA A 120 13.90 -17.33 10.74
C ALA A 120 13.12 -16.01 10.57
N PHE A 121 13.62 -15.07 9.76
CA PHE A 121 12.96 -13.80 9.51
C PHE A 121 12.18 -13.83 8.20
N ALA A 122 10.99 -13.24 8.19
CA ALA A 122 10.24 -12.92 7.00
C ALA A 122 9.68 -11.49 7.09
N SER A 123 9.63 -10.81 5.95
CA SER A 123 9.13 -9.44 5.85
C SER A 123 7.98 -9.37 4.86
N ILE A 124 6.85 -8.77 5.26
CA ILE A 124 5.68 -8.59 4.39
C ILE A 124 5.47 -7.10 4.17
N GLY A 125 5.71 -6.65 2.94
CA GLY A 125 5.54 -5.26 2.51
C GLY A 125 4.17 -4.99 1.92
N GLY A 126 3.91 -3.72 1.60
CA GLY A 126 2.69 -3.29 0.93
C GLY A 126 2.97 -2.42 -0.29
N ALA A 127 2.11 -2.50 -1.30
CA ALA A 127 2.16 -1.66 -2.50
C ALA A 127 1.55 -0.25 -2.30
N ARG A 128 1.14 0.08 -1.06
CA ARG A 128 0.58 1.38 -0.69
C ARG A 128 1.64 2.40 -0.26
N GLY A 129 2.87 1.95 0.00
CA GLY A 129 4.01 2.82 0.20
C GLY A 129 4.64 3.26 -1.13
N ASN A 130 5.61 4.16 -1.07
CA ASN A 130 6.37 4.57 -2.25
C ASN A 130 7.51 3.58 -2.60
N CYS A 131 8.09 3.76 -3.80
CA CYS A 131 9.14 2.91 -4.33
C CYS A 131 10.40 2.92 -3.44
N GLU A 132 10.72 4.07 -2.85
CA GLU A 132 11.87 4.27 -1.97
C GLU A 132 11.71 3.46 -0.68
N SER A 133 10.53 3.49 -0.08
CA SER A 133 10.21 2.71 1.11
C SER A 133 10.24 1.21 0.80
N ALA A 134 9.70 0.79 -0.33
CA ALA A 134 9.78 -0.60 -0.78
C ALA A 134 11.24 -1.05 -1.00
N TYR A 135 12.07 -0.18 -1.58
CA TYR A 135 13.49 -0.43 -1.76
C TYR A 135 14.24 -0.53 -0.43
N LEU A 136 14.00 0.40 0.51
CA LEU A 136 14.61 0.37 1.83
C LEU A 136 14.18 -0.87 2.63
N PHE A 137 12.90 -1.23 2.56
CA PHE A 137 12.35 -2.39 3.25
C PHE A 137 12.95 -3.70 2.74
N GLN A 138 13.08 -3.87 1.42
CA GLN A 138 13.73 -5.04 0.85
C GLN A 138 15.23 -5.06 1.11
N LYS A 139 15.89 -3.89 1.10
CA LYS A 139 17.31 -3.75 1.40
C LYS A 139 17.58 -4.12 2.86
N PHE A 140 16.77 -3.64 3.80
CA PHE A 140 16.85 -4.02 5.20
C PHE A 140 16.72 -5.54 5.36
N THR A 141 15.70 -6.13 4.75
CA THR A 141 15.48 -7.59 4.86
C THR A 141 16.64 -8.40 4.28
N ARG A 142 17.11 -8.06 3.09
CA ARG A 142 18.14 -8.85 2.40
C ARG A 142 19.56 -8.57 2.91
N LYS A 143 19.87 -7.33 3.28
CA LYS A 143 21.24 -6.89 3.63
C LYS A 143 21.48 -6.76 5.13
N VAL A 144 20.46 -6.45 5.92
CA VAL A 144 20.59 -6.32 7.38
C VAL A 144 20.11 -7.57 8.08
N LEU A 145 18.94 -8.11 7.68
CA LEU A 145 18.43 -9.36 8.23
C LEU A 145 19.11 -10.60 7.63
N HIS A 146 19.75 -10.46 6.47
CA HIS A 146 20.30 -11.57 5.68
C HIS A 146 19.28 -12.66 5.38
N SER A 147 18.00 -12.29 5.27
CA SER A 147 16.91 -13.20 4.94
C SER A 147 16.49 -13.01 3.48
N PRO A 148 16.26 -14.10 2.72
CA PRO A 148 15.64 -14.02 1.41
C PRO A 148 14.11 -13.86 1.49
N HIS A 149 13.50 -14.09 2.66
CA HIS A 149 12.06 -14.16 2.82
C HIS A 149 11.45 -12.76 2.87
N ILE A 150 11.02 -12.27 1.72
CA ILE A 150 10.25 -11.05 1.58
C ILE A 150 9.15 -11.23 0.56
N ASP A 151 7.95 -10.76 0.88
CA ASP A 151 6.81 -10.77 -0.03
C ASP A 151 5.96 -9.51 0.14
N ASN A 152 4.96 -9.34 -0.73
CA ASN A 152 4.00 -8.22 -0.63
C ASN A 152 2.62 -8.61 -1.16
N CYS A 153 1.66 -7.67 -1.09
CA CYS A 153 0.28 -7.87 -1.55
C CYS A 153 0.12 -8.23 -3.04
N ALA A 154 1.11 -7.95 -3.90
CA ALA A 154 1.04 -8.34 -5.31
C ALA A 154 1.07 -9.87 -5.48
N ARG A 155 1.57 -10.62 -4.48
CA ARG A 155 1.53 -12.09 -4.44
C ARG A 155 0.14 -12.63 -4.71
N VAL A 156 -0.86 -12.09 -4.04
CA VAL A 156 -2.25 -12.57 -4.12
C VAL A 156 -3.02 -11.92 -5.27
N CYS A 157 -2.54 -10.79 -5.79
CA CYS A 157 -3.26 -10.01 -6.78
C CYS A 157 -2.84 -10.36 -8.22
N HIS A 158 -1.55 -10.19 -8.56
CA HIS A 158 -1.07 -10.25 -9.95
C HIS A 158 0.16 -11.15 -10.14
N ALA A 159 0.52 -12.00 -9.18
CA ALA A 159 1.61 -12.96 -9.36
C ALA A 159 1.43 -13.90 -10.58
N PRO A 160 0.22 -14.37 -10.93
CA PRO A 160 0.01 -15.13 -12.16
C PRO A 160 0.28 -14.32 -13.42
N THR A 161 -0.13 -13.05 -13.47
CA THR A 161 0.16 -12.12 -14.56
C THR A 161 1.67 -11.99 -14.76
N LEU A 162 2.43 -11.76 -13.68
CA LEU A 162 3.89 -11.66 -13.73
C LEU A 162 4.52 -12.94 -14.28
N LYS A 163 4.07 -14.12 -13.83
CA LYS A 163 4.59 -15.42 -14.30
C LYS A 163 4.29 -15.65 -15.78
N GLY A 164 3.04 -15.41 -16.20
CA GLY A 164 2.60 -15.64 -17.59
C GLY A 164 3.26 -14.68 -18.57
N MET A 165 3.14 -13.38 -18.32
CA MET A 165 3.65 -12.36 -19.24
C MET A 165 5.18 -12.38 -19.35
N ARG A 166 5.91 -12.59 -18.25
CA ARG A 166 7.36 -12.71 -18.29
C ARG A 166 7.84 -13.84 -19.19
N SER A 167 7.11 -14.95 -19.26
CA SER A 167 7.46 -16.09 -20.12
C SER A 167 7.19 -15.85 -21.62
N ILE A 168 6.34 -14.88 -21.96
CA ILE A 168 5.90 -14.62 -23.34
C ILE A 168 6.55 -13.34 -23.90
N ILE A 169 6.50 -12.25 -23.15
CA ILE A 169 6.93 -10.91 -23.59
C ILE A 169 8.11 -10.34 -22.77
N GLY A 170 8.64 -11.10 -21.81
CA GLY A 170 9.84 -10.75 -21.04
C GLY A 170 9.60 -9.96 -19.74
N GLU A 171 8.46 -9.26 -19.61
CA GLU A 171 8.12 -8.48 -18.41
C GLU A 171 6.63 -8.62 -18.04
N GLY A 172 6.32 -8.57 -16.75
CA GLY A 172 4.94 -8.60 -16.23
C GLY A 172 4.43 -7.23 -15.84
N ALA A 173 4.18 -6.39 -16.84
CA ALA A 173 3.65 -5.04 -16.69
C ALA A 173 2.53 -4.77 -17.69
N ALA A 174 1.81 -3.67 -17.51
CA ALA A 174 0.87 -3.19 -18.53
C ALA A 174 1.61 -2.91 -19.84
N THR A 175 1.03 -3.30 -20.97
CA THR A 175 1.65 -3.16 -22.29
C THR A 175 1.34 -1.82 -22.96
N ASN A 176 0.28 -1.13 -22.52
CA ASN A 176 -0.24 0.07 -23.17
C ASN A 176 -0.70 1.11 -22.13
N PRO A 177 -0.62 2.41 -22.47
CA PRO A 177 -1.20 3.48 -21.67
C PRO A 177 -2.73 3.50 -21.78
N PHE A 178 -3.42 4.05 -20.77
CA PHE A 178 -4.89 4.14 -20.74
C PHE A 178 -5.50 4.94 -21.91
N ARG A 179 -4.75 5.84 -22.54
CA ARG A 179 -5.22 6.62 -23.69
C ARG A 179 -5.50 5.77 -24.93
N ASP A 180 -4.88 4.59 -25.04
CA ASP A 180 -5.11 3.69 -26.17
C ASP A 180 -6.53 3.08 -26.15
N ILE A 181 -7.24 3.15 -25.03
CA ILE A 181 -8.66 2.76 -24.93
C ILE A 181 -9.51 3.54 -25.94
N TYR A 182 -9.21 4.82 -26.20
CA TYR A 182 -9.97 5.63 -27.15
C TYR A 182 -9.68 5.30 -28.62
N LYS A 183 -8.63 4.52 -28.89
CA LYS A 183 -8.27 4.07 -30.24
C LYS A 183 -8.79 2.67 -30.52
N ALA A 184 -9.28 1.96 -29.52
CA ALA A 184 -9.77 0.60 -29.66
C ALA A 184 -11.12 0.60 -30.40
N GLU A 185 -11.20 -0.16 -31.48
CA GLU A 185 -12.46 -0.43 -32.20
C GLU A 185 -13.26 -1.55 -31.50
N PHE A 186 -12.56 -2.47 -30.85
CA PHE A 186 -13.12 -3.59 -30.11
C PHE A 186 -12.36 -3.79 -28.80
N MET A 187 -13.08 -4.00 -27.70
CA MET A 187 -12.52 -4.22 -26.37
C MET A 187 -13.05 -5.52 -25.77
N ILE A 188 -12.15 -6.29 -25.16
CA ILE A 188 -12.50 -7.50 -24.39
C ILE A 188 -12.14 -7.26 -22.93
N VAL A 189 -13.10 -7.48 -22.03
CA VAL A 189 -12.89 -7.41 -20.58
C VAL A 189 -13.14 -8.79 -19.98
N ILE A 190 -12.12 -9.39 -19.36
CA ILE A 190 -12.19 -10.73 -18.78
C ILE A 190 -11.99 -10.62 -17.26
N GLY A 191 -12.99 -11.05 -16.48
CA GLY A 191 -12.93 -11.16 -15.02
C GLY A 191 -12.60 -9.85 -14.29
N SER A 192 -13.08 -8.71 -14.81
CA SER A 192 -12.81 -7.38 -14.23
C SER A 192 -14.07 -6.57 -14.09
N ASN A 193 -14.45 -6.26 -12.85
CA ASN A 193 -15.44 -5.23 -12.55
C ASN A 193 -14.78 -3.83 -12.50
N THR A 194 -14.44 -3.32 -13.69
CA THR A 194 -13.71 -2.06 -13.84
C THR A 194 -14.48 -0.87 -13.28
N THR A 195 -15.82 -0.89 -13.28
CA THR A 195 -16.65 0.23 -12.77
C THR A 195 -16.45 0.50 -11.29
N GLU A 196 -16.18 -0.53 -10.48
CA GLU A 196 -15.93 -0.40 -9.05
C GLU A 196 -14.43 -0.32 -8.72
N GLY A 197 -13.64 -1.19 -9.36
CA GLY A 197 -12.20 -1.32 -9.10
C GLY A 197 -11.40 -0.14 -9.64
N HIS A 198 -11.71 0.29 -10.87
CA HIS A 198 -10.97 1.31 -11.61
C HIS A 198 -11.92 2.31 -12.30
N PRO A 199 -12.71 3.10 -11.55
CA PRO A 199 -13.82 3.88 -12.13
C PRO A 199 -13.40 4.89 -13.22
N ILE A 200 -12.20 5.45 -13.10
CA ILE A 200 -11.64 6.36 -14.12
C ILE A 200 -11.37 5.62 -15.43
N VAL A 201 -10.88 4.39 -15.37
CA VAL A 201 -10.67 3.56 -16.57
C VAL A 201 -12.01 3.12 -17.15
N ALA A 202 -12.98 2.76 -16.32
CA ALA A 202 -14.34 2.45 -16.78
C ALA A 202 -14.97 3.62 -17.54
N ASN A 203 -14.81 4.85 -17.04
CA ASN A 203 -15.28 6.04 -17.76
C ASN A 203 -14.65 6.17 -19.16
N LYS A 204 -13.38 5.81 -19.33
CA LYS A 204 -12.73 5.83 -20.66
C LYS A 204 -13.33 4.76 -21.58
N ILE A 205 -13.55 3.55 -21.07
CA ILE A 205 -14.20 2.45 -21.82
C ILE A 205 -15.62 2.86 -22.24
N ILE A 206 -16.45 3.36 -21.32
CA ILE A 206 -17.83 3.79 -21.60
C ILE A 206 -17.84 4.92 -22.64
N LYS A 207 -16.90 5.89 -22.55
CA LYS A 207 -16.76 6.94 -23.57
C LYS A 207 -16.42 6.37 -24.95
N ALA A 208 -15.53 5.37 -25.03
CA ALA A 208 -15.15 4.73 -26.29
C ALA A 208 -16.33 3.96 -26.90
N VAL A 209 -17.08 3.20 -26.08
CA VAL A 209 -18.28 2.47 -26.53
C VAL A 209 -19.35 3.42 -27.05
N ARG A 210 -19.61 4.53 -26.35
CA ARG A 210 -20.55 5.57 -26.81
C ARG A 210 -20.14 6.23 -28.13
N LYS A 211 -18.86 6.14 -28.51
CA LYS A 211 -18.33 6.63 -29.80
C LYS A 211 -18.34 5.55 -30.89
N GLY A 212 -18.84 4.35 -30.60
CA GLY A 212 -18.99 3.26 -31.56
C GLY A 212 -18.03 2.08 -31.37
N ALA A 213 -17.14 2.10 -30.38
CA ALA A 213 -16.32 0.93 -30.08
C ALA A 213 -17.18 -0.23 -29.55
N GLU A 214 -16.90 -1.44 -29.99
CA GLU A 214 -17.58 -2.64 -29.51
C GLU A 214 -16.94 -3.14 -28.19
N LEU A 215 -17.75 -3.76 -27.33
CA LEU A 215 -17.32 -4.26 -26.02
C LEU A 215 -17.88 -5.65 -25.75
N ALA A 216 -16.99 -6.60 -25.48
CA ALA A 216 -17.33 -7.94 -25.00
C ALA A 216 -16.86 -8.12 -23.56
N ILE A 217 -17.76 -8.58 -22.68
CA ILE A 217 -17.48 -8.80 -21.26
C ILE A 217 -17.61 -10.29 -20.94
N PHE A 218 -16.54 -10.86 -20.41
CA PHE A 218 -16.44 -12.25 -19.95
C PHE A 218 -16.23 -12.25 -18.44
N ASP A 219 -17.34 -12.22 -17.70
CA ASP A 219 -17.33 -12.26 -16.23
C ASP A 219 -18.37 -13.29 -15.75
N VAL A 220 -18.15 -13.86 -14.57
CA VAL A 220 -19.07 -14.78 -13.91
C VAL A 220 -20.29 -14.05 -13.31
N ARG A 221 -20.28 -12.71 -13.30
CA ARG A 221 -21.39 -11.86 -12.88
C ARG A 221 -21.63 -10.73 -13.87
N THR A 222 -22.87 -10.27 -13.97
CA THR A 222 -23.19 -9.03 -14.69
C THR A 222 -22.58 -7.85 -13.95
N ILE A 223 -21.91 -6.96 -14.69
CA ILE A 223 -21.27 -5.74 -14.16
C ILE A 223 -21.81 -4.50 -14.87
N PRO A 224 -21.83 -3.31 -14.23
CA PRO A 224 -22.36 -2.07 -14.82
C PRO A 224 -21.54 -1.46 -15.99
N LEU A 225 -20.61 -2.21 -16.59
CA LEU A 225 -19.70 -1.68 -17.62
C LEU A 225 -20.33 -1.64 -19.02
N ALA A 226 -21.40 -2.43 -19.24
CA ALA A 226 -22.23 -2.45 -20.44
C ALA A 226 -23.70 -2.32 -20.04
#